data_AF-A0A2V8Y9T2-F1
#
_entry.id   AF-A0A2V8Y9T2-F1
#
_cell.length_a   1.000
_cell.length_b   1.000
_cell.length_c   1.000
_cell.angle_alpha   90.00
_cell.angle_beta   90.00
_cell.angle_gamma   90.00
#
_symmetry.space_group_name_H-M   'P 1'
#
loop_
_entity.id
_entity.type
_entity.pdbx_description
1 polymer ?
#
loop_
_entity_poly.entity_id
_entity_poly.type
_entity_poly.pdbx_seq_one_letter_code
_entity_poly.pdbx_strand_id
1 'polypeptide(L)'
;MALQHIDRDKLRAAIRREGNECIFHMLDVAIELIPQAKLRKLIAGYLNPAEVYADGEQKEALLAAVQAFQKASLAGEYYQAFAVNSKNFMETSNGTLAWMADCHRLLDRCITQAKRKEGLATVCRAFETIFSLLDRIDAGDDDILILR
;
A
#
# COMPACT_ATOMS: atom_id res chain seq x y z
N MET A 1 -29.49 14.93 7.12
CA MET A 1 -28.19 15.16 7.80
C MET A 1 -27.42 16.17 6.98
N ALA A 2 -27.04 17.31 7.56
CA ALA A 2 -26.25 18.31 6.85
C ALA A 2 -24.85 17.75 6.56
N LEU A 3 -24.41 17.79 5.30
CA LEU A 3 -23.04 17.47 4.92
C LEU A 3 -22.13 18.47 5.65
N GLN A 4 -21.35 18.01 6.62
CA GLN A 4 -20.36 18.88 7.26
C GLN A 4 -19.33 19.26 6.20
N HIS A 5 -19.19 20.57 5.96
CA HIS A 5 -18.21 21.09 5.02
C HIS A 5 -16.81 20.96 5.60
N ILE A 6 -15.91 20.27 4.90
CA ILE A 6 -14.52 20.15 5.31
C ILE A 6 -13.81 21.47 5.02
N ASP A 7 -13.34 22.13 6.08
CA ASP A 7 -12.45 23.29 6.00
C ASP A 7 -11.09 22.86 5.41
N ARG A 8 -10.83 23.29 4.18
CA ARG A 8 -9.65 22.88 3.42
C ARG A 8 -8.35 23.46 3.99
N ASP A 9 -8.41 24.61 4.64
CA ASP A 9 -7.23 25.26 5.21
C ASP A 9 -6.81 24.54 6.49
N LYS A 10 -7.78 24.17 7.34
CA LYS A 10 -7.53 23.33 8.51
C LYS A 10 -7.02 21.94 8.12
N LEU A 11 -7.59 21.33 7.08
CA LEU A 11 -7.11 20.05 6.58
C LEU A 11 -5.65 20.14 6.11
N ARG A 12 -5.28 21.16 5.31
CA ARG A 12 -3.88 21.35 4.89
C ARG A 12 -2.94 21.55 6.08
N ALA A 13 -3.37 22.29 7.10
CA ALA A 13 -2.57 22.50 8.30
C ALA A 13 -2.39 21.23 9.13
N ALA A 14 -3.40 20.34 9.16
CA ALA A 14 -3.32 19.04 9.81
C ALA A 14 -2.38 18.11 9.05
N ILE A 15 -2.56 17.96 7.72
CA ILE A 15 -1.71 17.11 6.87
C ILE A 15 -0.22 17.47 7.02
N ARG A 16 0.12 18.77 7.09
CA ARG A 16 1.52 19.21 7.25
C ARG A 16 2.15 18.85 8.60
N ARG A 17 1.34 18.47 9.59
CA ARG A 17 1.82 18.04 10.91
C ARG A 17 1.86 16.52 11.05
N GLU A 18 1.24 15.79 10.13
CA GLU A 18 1.26 14.33 10.11
C GLU A 18 2.60 13.83 9.57
N GLY A 19 3.01 12.65 10.03
CA GLY A 19 4.18 11.94 9.50
C GLY A 19 3.95 11.47 8.06
N ASN A 20 5.04 11.34 7.30
CA ASN A 20 4.98 10.91 5.89
C ASN A 20 4.24 9.57 5.71
N GLU A 21 4.38 8.64 6.66
CA GLU A 21 3.68 7.35 6.69
C GLU A 21 2.14 7.50 6.67
N CYS A 22 1.59 8.38 7.52
CA CYS A 22 0.17 8.67 7.57
C CYS A 22 -0.32 9.34 6.27
N ILE A 23 0.53 10.17 5.66
CA ILE A 23 0.21 10.84 4.39
C ILE A 23 0.15 9.83 3.25
N PHE A 24 1.11 8.91 3.14
CA PHE A 24 1.09 7.87 2.12
C PHE A 24 -0.15 6.98 2.26
N HIS A 25 -0.47 6.53 3.47
CA HIS A 25 -1.67 5.73 3.70
C HIS A 25 -2.96 6.47 3.31
N MET A 26 -3.07 7.75 3.64
CA MET A 26 -4.20 8.58 3.23
C MET A 26 -4.30 8.75 1.71
N LEU A 27 -3.16 8.80 1.00
CA LEU A 27 -3.14 8.87 -0.46
C LEU A 27 -3.56 7.54 -1.11
N ASP A 28 -3.15 6.39 -0.56
CA ASP A 28 -3.60 5.07 -1.02
C ASP A 28 -5.12 4.93 -0.92
N VAL A 29 -5.69 5.30 0.23
CA VAL A 29 -7.14 5.34 0.40
C VAL A 29 -7.80 6.31 -0.59
N ALA A 30 -7.16 7.44 -0.87
CA ALA A 30 -7.67 8.40 -1.84
C ALA A 30 -7.69 7.85 -3.28
N ILE A 31 -6.74 6.99 -3.67
CA ILE A 31 -6.73 6.34 -5.00
C ILE A 31 -8.01 5.53 -5.23
N GLU A 32 -8.47 4.80 -4.22
CA GLU A 32 -9.70 4.00 -4.27
C GLU A 32 -10.97 4.87 -4.26
N LEU A 33 -10.94 6.04 -3.60
CA LEU A 33 -12.10 6.92 -3.45
C LEU A 33 -12.27 7.94 -4.58
N ILE A 34 -11.18 8.33 -5.25
CA ILE A 34 -11.19 9.37 -6.27
C ILE A 34 -11.60 8.76 -7.62
N PRO A 35 -12.64 9.28 -8.30
CA PRO A 35 -13.00 8.83 -9.64
C PRO A 35 -11.82 8.96 -10.63
N GLN A 36 -11.66 7.98 -11.53
CA GLN A 36 -10.52 7.88 -12.44
C GLN A 36 -10.19 9.20 -13.19
N ALA A 37 -11.20 9.93 -13.64
CA ALA A 37 -11.00 11.22 -14.33
C ALA A 37 -10.36 12.29 -13.44
N LYS A 38 -10.66 12.30 -12.14
CA LYS A 38 -10.04 13.20 -11.15
C LYS A 38 -8.68 12.69 -10.71
N LEU A 39 -8.50 11.37 -10.61
CA LEU A 39 -7.21 10.76 -10.29
C LEU A 39 -6.16 11.07 -11.38
N ARG A 40 -6.53 10.96 -12.67
CA ARG A 40 -5.68 11.38 -13.80
C ARG A 40 -5.20 12.83 -13.68
N LYS A 41 -6.10 13.75 -13.28
CA LYS A 41 -5.75 15.15 -13.06
C LYS A 41 -4.83 15.35 -11.85
N LEU A 42 -5.00 14.55 -10.80
CA LEU A 42 -4.16 14.61 -9.61
C LEU A 42 -2.73 14.17 -9.93
N ILE A 43 -2.55 13.04 -10.62
CA ILE A 43 -1.23 12.45 -10.87
C ILE A 43 -0.45 13.17 -11.97
N ALA A 44 -1.11 13.79 -12.96
CA ALA A 44 -0.44 14.40 -14.12
C ALA A 44 0.55 15.53 -13.78
N GLY A 45 0.45 16.12 -12.57
CA GLY A 45 1.42 17.11 -12.10
C GLY A 45 2.67 16.54 -11.43
N TYR A 46 2.70 15.23 -11.16
CA TYR A 46 3.76 14.58 -10.39
C TYR A 46 4.37 13.37 -11.10
N LEU A 47 3.59 12.68 -11.93
CA LEU A 47 3.94 11.45 -12.63
C LEU A 47 3.50 11.54 -14.07
N ASN A 48 4.20 10.84 -14.97
CA ASN A 48 3.73 10.62 -16.32
C ASN A 48 2.58 9.58 -16.28
N PRO A 49 1.33 9.95 -16.60
CA PRO A 49 0.20 9.02 -16.52
C PRO A 49 0.38 7.80 -17.44
N ALA A 50 1.18 7.94 -18.49
CA ALA A 50 1.49 6.85 -19.42
C ALA A 50 2.25 5.69 -18.77
N GLU A 51 3.02 5.96 -17.71
CA GLU A 51 3.80 4.95 -16.97
C GLU A 51 2.95 4.17 -15.96
N VAL A 52 1.72 4.62 -15.70
CA VAL A 52 0.81 4.05 -14.68
C VAL A 52 -0.45 3.45 -15.31
N TYR A 53 -0.60 3.50 -16.63
CA TYR A 53 -1.71 2.82 -17.29
C TYR A 53 -1.52 1.31 -17.21
N ALA A 54 -2.56 0.61 -16.75
CA ALA A 54 -2.60 -0.84 -16.84
C ALA A 54 -2.55 -1.25 -18.31
N ASP A 55 -1.63 -2.16 -18.64
CA ASP A 55 -1.62 -2.88 -19.91
C ASP A 55 -2.80 -3.87 -19.90
N GLY A 56 -4.00 -3.35 -20.16
CA GLY A 56 -5.26 -4.08 -20.06
C GLY A 56 -5.79 -4.23 -18.63
N GLU A 57 -7.12 -4.17 -18.51
CA GLU A 57 -7.85 -4.32 -17.26
C GLU A 57 -7.88 -5.81 -16.85
N GLN A 58 -6.74 -6.36 -16.41
CA GLN A 58 -6.77 -7.64 -15.72
C GLN A 58 -7.24 -7.38 -14.28
N LYS A 59 -8.53 -7.65 -14.04
CA LYS A 59 -9.02 -7.98 -12.70
C LYS A 59 -8.32 -9.25 -12.25
N GLU A 60 -7.09 -9.11 -11.78
CA GLU A 60 -6.34 -10.22 -11.24
C GLU A 60 -7.06 -10.69 -9.97
N ALA A 61 -7.42 -11.98 -9.95
CA ALA A 61 -8.10 -12.60 -8.82
C ALA A 61 -7.30 -12.34 -7.53
N LEU A 62 -7.99 -12.08 -6.41
CA LEU A 62 -7.36 -11.70 -5.14
C LEU A 62 -6.17 -12.61 -4.79
N LEU A 63 -6.36 -13.92 -4.91
CA LEU A 63 -5.32 -14.90 -4.59
C LEU A 63 -4.10 -14.80 -5.51
N ALA A 64 -4.29 -14.56 -6.81
CA ALA A 64 -3.19 -14.39 -7.75
C ALA A 64 -2.38 -13.13 -7.41
N ALA A 65 -3.07 -12.01 -7.10
CA ALA A 65 -2.41 -10.79 -6.68
C ALA A 65 -1.62 -10.96 -5.36
N VAL A 66 -2.17 -11.71 -4.39
CA VAL A 66 -1.48 -12.01 -3.12
C VAL A 66 -0.28 -12.94 -3.35
N GLN A 67 -0.39 -13.92 -4.24
CA GLN A 67 0.72 -14.81 -4.60
C GLN A 67 1.84 -14.07 -5.34
N ALA A 68 1.50 -13.14 -6.23
CA ALA A 68 2.45 -12.28 -6.90
C ALA A 68 3.21 -11.40 -5.88
N PHE A 69 2.48 -10.77 -4.96
CA PHE A 69 3.07 -10.00 -3.86
C PHE A 69 3.99 -10.84 -2.97
N GLN A 70 3.57 -12.06 -2.61
CA GLN A 70 4.40 -12.97 -1.83
C GLN A 70 5.70 -13.31 -2.57
N LYS A 71 5.60 -13.62 -3.86
CA LYS A 71 6.77 -13.93 -4.69
C LYS A 71 7.73 -12.74 -4.77
N ALA A 72 7.23 -11.53 -5.02
CA ALA A 72 8.03 -10.31 -5.07
C ALA A 72 8.71 -10.00 -3.71
N SER A 73 7.98 -10.19 -2.61
CA SER A 73 8.51 -10.06 -1.24
C SER A 73 9.68 -11.02 -1.01
N LEU A 74 9.50 -12.30 -1.32
CA LEU A 74 10.52 -13.34 -1.13
C LEU A 74 11.70 -13.22 -2.11
N ALA A 75 11.52 -12.54 -3.24
CA ALA A 75 12.59 -12.24 -4.18
C ALA A 75 13.43 -11.01 -3.79
N GLY A 76 13.08 -10.34 -2.69
CA GLY A 76 13.75 -9.12 -2.23
C GLY A 76 13.48 -7.92 -3.13
N GLU A 77 12.39 -7.90 -3.92
CA GLU A 77 12.08 -6.78 -4.83
C GLU A 77 11.78 -5.47 -4.07
N TYR A 78 11.39 -5.60 -2.79
CA TYR A 78 11.20 -4.48 -1.86
C TYR A 78 12.44 -4.19 -1.02
N TYR A 79 13.47 -5.02 -1.10
CA TYR A 79 14.71 -4.77 -0.41
C TYR A 79 15.42 -3.59 -1.07
N GLN A 80 15.72 -2.57 -0.25
CA GLN A 80 16.48 -1.42 -0.68
C GLN A 80 17.63 -1.21 0.29
N ALA A 81 18.86 -1.34 -0.19
CA ALA A 81 20.04 -1.01 0.61
C ALA A 81 19.94 0.42 1.16
N PHE A 82 19.80 0.54 2.47
CA PHE A 82 19.58 1.81 3.16
C PHE A 82 20.70 2.01 4.19
N ALA A 83 21.68 2.85 3.85
CA ALA A 83 22.81 3.14 4.72
C ALA A 83 22.36 3.98 5.92
N VAL A 84 21.95 3.28 6.98
CA VAL A 84 21.53 3.88 8.25
C VAL A 84 22.73 4.58 8.90
N ASN A 85 22.55 5.86 9.21
CA ASN A 85 23.48 6.70 9.94
C ASN A 85 22.71 7.56 10.95
N SER A 86 23.42 8.29 11.80
CA SER A 86 22.81 9.10 12.87
C SER A 86 21.86 10.21 12.41
N LYS A 87 21.84 10.55 11.11
CA LYS A 87 20.91 11.55 10.55
C LYS A 87 19.63 10.94 9.99
N ASN A 88 19.70 9.72 9.46
CA ASN A 88 18.55 9.04 8.84
C ASN A 88 18.07 7.81 9.64
N PHE A 89 18.54 7.61 10.87
CA PHE A 89 18.17 6.47 11.73
C PHE A 89 16.68 6.39 12.13
N MET A 90 15.90 7.42 11.83
CA MET A 90 14.44 7.44 11.99
C MET A 90 13.68 7.31 10.66
N GLU A 91 14.36 7.30 9.52
CA GLU A 91 13.73 7.22 8.19
C GLU A 91 13.49 5.78 7.73
N THR A 92 12.29 5.47 7.25
CA THR A 92 11.96 4.18 6.65
C THR A 92 12.40 4.16 5.17
N SER A 93 12.98 3.04 4.71
CA SER A 93 13.37 2.91 3.30
C SER A 93 12.15 3.00 2.37
N ASN A 94 12.35 3.48 1.14
CA ASN A 94 11.25 3.54 0.15
C ASN A 94 10.75 2.13 -0.20
N GLY A 95 11.63 1.14 -0.22
CA GLY A 95 11.26 -0.26 -0.42
C GLY A 95 10.34 -0.79 0.69
N THR A 96 10.67 -0.47 1.94
CA THR A 96 9.83 -0.80 3.10
C THR A 96 8.47 -0.09 3.04
N LEU A 97 8.45 1.21 2.69
CA LEU A 97 7.20 1.96 2.51
C LEU A 97 6.32 1.39 1.39
N ALA A 98 6.92 1.02 0.26
CA ALA A 98 6.20 0.40 -0.86
C ALA A 98 5.61 -0.97 -0.48
N TRP A 99 6.36 -1.77 0.27
CA TRP A 99 5.88 -3.05 0.78
C TRP A 99 4.69 -2.89 1.72
N MET A 100 4.76 -1.93 2.66
CA MET A 100 3.65 -1.62 3.57
C MET A 100 2.39 -1.18 2.82
N ALA A 101 2.54 -0.33 1.80
CA ALA A 101 1.44 0.13 0.96
C ALA A 101 0.76 -1.04 0.23
N ASP A 102 1.53 -1.92 -0.41
CA ASP A 102 0.99 -3.09 -1.11
C ASP A 102 0.33 -4.09 -0.15
N CYS A 103 0.95 -4.33 1.02
CA CYS A 103 0.40 -5.20 2.05
C CYS A 103 -0.96 -4.68 2.55
N HIS A 104 -1.06 -3.39 2.90
CA HIS A 104 -2.32 -2.76 3.32
C HIS A 104 -3.39 -2.85 2.24
N ARG A 105 -3.04 -2.53 0.99
CA ARG A 105 -3.97 -2.61 -0.14
C ARG A 105 -4.54 -4.02 -0.32
N LEU A 106 -3.71 -5.07 -0.18
CA LEU A 106 -4.17 -6.46 -0.28
C LEU A 106 -5.05 -6.86 0.91
N LEU A 107 -4.70 -6.44 2.13
CA LEU A 107 -5.54 -6.65 3.31
C LEU A 107 -6.92 -5.99 3.16
N ASP A 108 -6.99 -4.76 2.66
CA ASP A 108 -8.25 -4.06 2.40
C ASP A 108 -9.10 -4.76 1.34
N ARG A 109 -8.47 -5.32 0.30
CA ARG A 109 -9.16 -6.16 -0.69
C ARG A 109 -9.72 -7.44 -0.06
N CYS A 110 -8.96 -8.11 0.80
CA CYS A 110 -9.43 -9.27 1.57
C CYS A 110 -10.65 -8.91 2.43
N ILE A 111 -10.58 -7.82 3.19
CA ILE A 111 -11.67 -7.32 4.04
C ILE A 111 -12.91 -7.01 3.20
N THR A 112 -12.72 -6.36 2.05
CA THR A 112 -13.83 -5.99 1.15
C THR A 112 -14.52 -7.22 0.57
N GLN A 113 -13.77 -8.23 0.12
CA GLN A 113 -14.36 -9.49 -0.37
C GLN A 113 -15.03 -10.29 0.75
N ALA A 114 -14.43 -10.36 1.94
CA ALA A 114 -15.02 -10.99 3.12
C ALA A 114 -16.38 -10.36 3.48
N LYS A 115 -16.47 -9.02 3.50
CA LYS A 115 -17.73 -8.29 3.77
C LYS A 115 -18.83 -8.61 2.77
N ARG A 116 -18.47 -8.92 1.53
CA ARG A 116 -19.41 -9.35 0.46
C ARG A 116 -19.77 -10.83 0.53
N LYS A 117 -19.14 -11.60 1.43
CA LYS A 117 -19.25 -13.06 1.55
C LYS A 117 -18.90 -13.81 0.25
N GLU A 118 -18.05 -13.20 -0.57
CA GLU A 118 -17.57 -13.78 -1.82
C GLU A 118 -16.29 -14.57 -1.56
N GLY A 119 -16.24 -15.82 -2.02
CA GLY A 119 -14.98 -16.59 -2.05
C GLY A 119 -14.26 -16.70 -0.70
N LEU A 120 -14.98 -16.96 0.41
CA LEU A 120 -14.40 -16.96 1.76
C LEU A 120 -13.16 -17.85 1.89
N ALA A 121 -13.13 -19.02 1.25
CA ALA A 121 -11.96 -19.89 1.23
C ALA A 121 -10.74 -19.22 0.56
N THR A 122 -10.97 -18.46 -0.51
CA THR A 122 -9.95 -17.67 -1.21
C THR A 122 -9.44 -16.54 -0.31
N VAL A 123 -10.34 -15.88 0.41
CA VAL A 123 -9.98 -14.79 1.35
C VAL A 123 -9.17 -15.33 2.53
N CYS A 124 -9.55 -16.47 3.12
CA CYS A 124 -8.76 -17.10 4.18
C CYS A 124 -7.34 -17.42 3.72
N ARG A 125 -7.19 -18.06 2.55
CA ARG A 125 -5.87 -18.34 1.98
C ARG A 125 -5.06 -17.08 1.69
N ALA A 126 -5.72 -16.01 1.27
CA ALA A 126 -5.06 -14.73 1.05
C ALA A 126 -4.50 -14.15 2.37
N PHE A 127 -5.29 -14.16 3.46
CA PHE A 127 -4.81 -13.76 4.78
C PHE A 127 -3.67 -14.65 5.30
N GLU A 128 -3.82 -15.97 5.19
CA GLU A 128 -2.76 -16.93 5.57
C GLU A 128 -1.45 -16.63 4.84
N THR A 129 -1.52 -16.31 3.55
CA THR A 129 -0.34 -15.99 2.75
C THR A 129 0.32 -14.69 3.23
N ILE A 130 -0.46 -13.63 3.46
CA ILE A 130 0.06 -12.34 3.95
C ILE A 130 0.66 -12.50 5.35
N PHE A 131 -0.01 -13.20 6.26
CA PHE A 131 0.49 -13.41 7.62
C PHE A 131 1.74 -14.28 7.64
N SER A 132 1.87 -15.25 6.73
CA SER A 132 3.12 -16.03 6.62
C SER A 132 4.34 -15.17 6.24
N LEU A 133 4.13 -14.06 5.52
CA LEU A 133 5.20 -13.08 5.24
C LEU A 133 5.54 -12.27 6.50
N LEU A 134 4.53 -11.84 7.26
CA LEU A 134 4.74 -11.12 8.52
C LEU A 134 5.47 -12.00 9.55
N ASP A 135 5.07 -13.26 9.70
CA ASP A 135 5.74 -14.20 10.60
C ASP A 135 7.22 -14.38 10.24
N ARG A 136 7.55 -14.34 8.95
CA ARG A 136 8.92 -14.48 8.46
C ARG A 136 9.76 -13.22 8.68
N ILE A 137 9.15 -12.06 8.48
CA ILE A 137 9.72 -10.76 8.84
C ILE A 137 10.00 -10.71 10.35
N ASP A 138 9.03 -11.12 11.18
CA ASP A 138 9.19 -11.18 12.64
C ASP A 138 10.27 -12.19 13.08
N ALA A 139 10.51 -13.24 12.29
CA ALA A 139 11.59 -14.20 12.53
C ALA A 139 13.00 -13.63 12.24
N GLY A 140 13.11 -12.42 11.68
CA GLY A 140 14.38 -11.73 11.40
C GLY A 140 15.05 -12.14 10.09
N ASP A 141 14.28 -12.68 9.12
CA ASP A 141 14.78 -12.87 7.75
C ASP A 141 14.81 -11.51 7.03
N ASP A 142 15.90 -10.75 7.21
CA ASP A 142 16.14 -9.42 6.62
C ASP A 142 16.21 -9.42 5.07
N ASP A 143 16.05 -10.58 4.44
CA ASP A 143 16.06 -10.77 2.99
C ASP A 143 14.82 -10.15 2.30
N ILE A 144 13.76 -9.86 3.06
CA ILE A 144 12.49 -9.30 2.54
C ILE A 144 12.45 -7.78 2.69
N LEU A 145 12.85 -7.26 3.85
CA LEU A 145 12.82 -5.84 4.21
C LEU A 145 14.03 -5.48 5.06
N ILE A 146 14.42 -4.21 5.02
CA ILE A 146 15.24 -3.66 6.11
C ILE A 146 14.30 -3.31 7.25
N LEU A 147 14.32 -4.14 8.29
CA LEU A 147 13.65 -3.88 9.57
C LEU A 147 14.57 -3.06 10.46
N ARG A 148 13.99 -2.07 11.12
CA ARG A 148 14.63 -1.32 12.20
C ARG A 148 13.98 -1.65 13.52
#